data_AF-A0A535HG37-F1
#
_entry.id   AF-A0A535HG37-F1
#
_cell.length_a   1.000
_cell.length_b   1.000
_cell.length_c   1.000
_cell.angle_alpha   90.00
_cell.angle_beta   90.00
_cell.angle_gamma   90.00
#
_symmetry.space_group_name_H-M   'P 1'
#
loop_
_entity.id
_entity.type
_entity.pdbx_description
1 polymer ?
#
loop_
_entity_poly.entity_id
_entity_poly.type
_entity_poly.pdbx_seq_one_letter_code
_entity_poly.pdbx_strand_id
1 'polypeptide(L)'
;MRRRLPVPALAIAMIVVTLAEAIGGSAISAANTGRLDPTAAIGIIGFLSFPAMGLLILHRDRRHLIGWLLLAVGVNVYVIFGSADYAEFALRHPGSIPFGEAVAWISGWGWIPFVLMILLLIPMFFPDGRLLSSRWVVALFSGLIFAAFAFLGNAFSPGPVSTTYPELTNPITIPAWQPFLRNLVDFAVPFGLVALGGSLASVIIRYRRAGSLQRRQLRWFL
;
A
#
# COMPACT_ATOMS: atom_id res chain seq x y z
N MET A 1 -39.11 -2.41 -2.51
CA MET A 1 -38.04 -1.46 -2.88
C MET A 1 -36.96 -1.47 -1.81
N ARG A 2 -35.78 -2.07 -2.06
CA ARG A 2 -34.66 -2.03 -1.11
C ARG A 2 -34.00 -0.65 -1.19
N ARG A 3 -34.24 0.22 -0.19
CA ARG A 3 -33.50 1.49 -0.03
C ARG A 3 -32.01 1.16 0.04
N ARG A 4 -31.28 1.46 -1.04
CA ARG A 4 -29.81 1.43 -1.05
C ARG A 4 -29.36 2.55 -0.13
N LEU A 5 -29.05 2.21 1.12
CA LEU A 5 -28.43 3.13 2.07
C LEU A 5 -27.11 3.67 1.43
N PRO A 6 -26.64 4.87 1.78
CA PRO A 6 -25.40 5.42 1.23
C PRO A 6 -24.20 4.52 1.58
N VAL A 7 -23.21 4.48 0.68
CA VAL A 7 -21.87 3.93 0.95
C VAL A 7 -21.36 4.52 2.27
N PRO A 8 -20.68 3.76 3.16
CA PRO A 8 -20.17 4.30 4.41
C PRO A 8 -19.31 5.53 4.11
N ALA A 9 -19.57 6.65 4.80
CA ALA A 9 -18.93 7.95 4.52
C ALA A 9 -17.39 7.86 4.41
N LEU A 10 -16.78 6.96 5.19
CA LEU A 10 -15.35 6.66 5.12
C LEU A 10 -14.89 6.17 3.74
N ALA A 11 -15.64 5.29 3.09
CA ALA A 11 -15.27 4.80 1.76
C ALA A 11 -15.34 5.92 0.70
N ILE A 12 -16.31 6.82 0.81
CA ILE A 12 -16.37 8.02 -0.04
C ILE A 12 -15.17 8.93 0.25
N ALA A 13 -14.86 9.16 1.53
CA ALA A 13 -13.71 9.97 1.93
C ALA A 13 -12.40 9.41 1.37
N MET A 14 -12.18 8.09 1.44
CA MET A 14 -11.01 7.44 0.85
C MET A 14 -10.94 7.64 -0.66
N ILE A 15 -12.06 7.53 -1.38
CA ILE A 15 -12.10 7.80 -2.83
C ILE A 15 -11.73 9.26 -3.13
N VAL A 16 -12.29 10.21 -2.37
CA VAL A 16 -11.99 11.64 -2.56
C VAL A 16 -10.51 11.91 -2.28
N VAL A 17 -9.94 11.32 -1.23
CA VAL A 17 -8.51 11.42 -0.91
C VAL A 17 -7.66 10.85 -2.04
N THR A 18 -7.95 9.63 -2.50
CA THR A 18 -7.26 9.00 -3.64
C THR A 18 -7.27 9.90 -4.88
N LEU A 19 -8.42 10.47 -5.24
CA LEU A 19 -8.54 11.34 -6.42
C LEU A 19 -7.76 12.64 -6.22
N ALA A 20 -7.81 13.23 -5.03
CA ALA A 20 -7.04 14.43 -4.69
C ALA A 20 -5.53 14.17 -4.76
N GLU A 21 -5.05 13.05 -4.22
CA GLU A 21 -3.65 12.63 -4.28
C GLU A 21 -3.20 12.35 -5.73
N ALA A 22 -4.03 11.67 -6.52
CA ALA A 22 -3.73 11.39 -7.92
C ALA A 22 -3.61 12.68 -8.76
N ILE A 23 -4.56 13.61 -8.60
CA ILE A 23 -4.56 14.88 -9.33
C ILE A 23 -3.42 15.78 -8.84
N GLY A 24 -3.28 15.94 -7.52
CA GLY A 24 -2.25 16.77 -6.91
C GLY A 24 -0.85 16.26 -7.23
N GLY A 25 -0.61 14.96 -7.09
CA GLY A 25 0.66 14.32 -7.46
C GLY A 25 0.99 14.52 -8.93
N SER A 26 0.01 14.35 -9.84
CA SER A 26 0.20 14.63 -11.27
C SER A 26 0.59 16.07 -11.55
N ALA A 27 -0.07 17.03 -10.88
CA ALA A 27 0.21 18.45 -11.06
C ALA A 27 1.62 18.81 -10.57
N ILE A 28 2.04 18.27 -9.42
CA ILE A 28 3.40 18.49 -8.89
C ILE A 28 4.45 17.83 -9.79
N SER A 29 4.22 16.59 -10.22
CA SER A 29 5.11 15.88 -11.16
C SER A 29 5.29 16.67 -12.46
N ALA A 30 4.20 17.23 -13.00
CA ALA A 30 4.25 18.10 -14.17
C ALA A 30 5.01 19.41 -13.90
N ALA A 31 4.89 19.98 -12.70
CA ALA A 31 5.63 21.17 -12.30
C ALA A 31 7.14 20.89 -12.16
N ASN A 32 7.53 19.71 -11.67
CA ASN A 32 8.93 19.29 -11.57
C ASN A 32 9.57 19.05 -12.94
N THR A 33 8.84 18.41 -13.85
CA THR A 33 9.40 17.95 -15.15
C THR A 33 9.12 18.88 -16.32
N GLY A 34 8.24 19.87 -16.13
CA GLY A 34 7.77 20.78 -17.18
C GLY A 34 6.86 20.14 -18.22
N ARG A 35 6.42 18.88 -18.04
CA ARG A 35 5.55 18.15 -18.97
C ARG A 35 4.67 17.13 -18.26
N LEU A 36 3.54 16.80 -18.88
CA LEU A 36 2.75 15.64 -18.46
C LEU A 36 3.43 14.37 -19.00
N ASP A 37 3.79 13.44 -18.11
CA ASP A 37 4.32 12.14 -18.50
C ASP A 37 3.16 11.17 -18.82
N PRO A 38 3.00 10.73 -20.09
CA PRO A 38 1.95 9.79 -20.45
C PRO A 38 2.08 8.45 -19.74
N THR A 39 3.30 8.02 -19.38
CA THR A 39 3.51 6.73 -18.69
C THR A 39 3.04 6.80 -17.25
N ALA A 40 3.27 7.91 -16.57
CA ALA A 40 2.71 8.19 -15.25
C ALA A 40 1.18 8.24 -15.29
N ALA A 41 0.59 8.89 -16.31
CA ALA A 41 -0.86 8.94 -16.48
C ALA A 41 -1.48 7.54 -16.65
N ILE A 42 -0.85 6.65 -17.43
CA ILE A 42 -1.30 5.25 -17.58
C ILE A 42 -1.25 4.53 -16.24
N GLY A 43 -0.15 4.68 -15.48
CA GLY A 43 -0.01 4.11 -14.14
C GLY A 43 -1.13 4.59 -13.22
N ILE A 44 -1.33 5.90 -13.14
CA ILE A 44 -2.38 6.53 -12.32
C ILE A 44 -3.76 5.98 -12.68
N ILE A 45 -4.13 5.95 -13.95
CA ILE A 45 -5.44 5.41 -14.38
C ILE A 45 -5.55 3.93 -14.04
N GLY A 46 -4.48 3.16 -14.24
CA GLY A 46 -4.43 1.74 -13.91
C GLY A 46 -4.69 1.49 -12.42
N PHE A 47 -4.07 2.29 -11.54
CA PHE A 47 -4.23 2.14 -10.09
C PHE A 47 -5.58 2.62 -9.55
N LEU A 48 -6.32 3.48 -10.26
CA LEU A 48 -7.70 3.82 -9.90
C LEU A 48 -8.65 2.61 -9.97
N SER A 49 -8.25 1.54 -10.65
CA SER A 49 -9.02 0.29 -10.68
C SER A 49 -9.20 -0.32 -9.29
N PHE A 50 -8.19 -0.25 -8.41
CA PHE A 50 -8.27 -0.77 -7.05
C PHE A 50 -9.40 -0.11 -6.24
N PRO A 51 -9.38 1.21 -5.99
CA PRO A 51 -10.42 1.86 -5.20
C PRO A 51 -11.79 1.81 -5.90
N ALA A 52 -11.85 1.83 -7.23
CA ALA A 52 -13.10 1.62 -7.96
C ALA A 52 -13.71 0.23 -7.69
N MET A 53 -12.91 -0.84 -7.77
CA MET A 53 -13.35 -2.19 -7.41
C MET A 53 -13.73 -2.28 -5.93
N GLY A 54 -12.96 -1.65 -5.03
CA GLY A 54 -13.25 -1.58 -3.61
C GLY A 54 -14.63 -0.98 -3.32
N LEU A 55 -14.93 0.15 -3.95
CA LEU A 55 -16.22 0.83 -3.86
C LEU A 55 -17.38 -0.06 -4.38
N LEU A 56 -17.19 -0.73 -5.52
CA LEU A 56 -18.19 -1.64 -6.09
C LEU A 56 -18.49 -2.82 -5.18
N ILE A 57 -17.47 -3.39 -4.53
CA ILE A 57 -17.62 -4.46 -3.55
C ILE A 57 -18.40 -3.95 -2.33
N LEU A 58 -18.00 -2.81 -1.76
CA LEU A 58 -18.64 -2.24 -0.57
C LEU A 58 -20.09 -1.79 -0.81
N HIS A 59 -20.43 -1.45 -2.04
CA HIS A 59 -21.81 -1.17 -2.44
C HIS A 59 -22.71 -2.41 -2.35
N ARG A 60 -22.15 -3.60 -2.54
CA ARG A 60 -22.86 -4.89 -2.38
C ARG A 60 -22.79 -5.43 -0.95
N ASP A 61 -21.60 -5.41 -0.35
CA ASP A 61 -21.36 -5.83 1.04
C ASP A 61 -20.39 -4.86 1.75
N ARG A 62 -20.96 -4.05 2.64
CA ARG A 62 -20.23 -2.98 3.36
C ARG A 62 -19.19 -3.47 4.35
N ARG A 63 -19.29 -4.73 4.78
CA ARG A 63 -18.36 -5.31 5.75
C ARG A 63 -17.29 -6.15 5.05
N HIS A 64 -17.29 -6.18 3.72
CA HIS A 64 -16.37 -7.00 2.95
C HIS A 64 -14.93 -6.47 3.07
N LEU A 65 -14.08 -7.24 3.72
CA LEU A 65 -12.69 -6.87 4.02
C LEU A 65 -11.90 -6.48 2.75
N ILE A 66 -12.07 -7.22 1.65
CA ILE A 66 -11.37 -6.93 0.39
C ILE A 66 -11.78 -5.57 -0.17
N GLY A 67 -13.05 -5.18 -0.01
CA GLY A 67 -13.51 -3.87 -0.47
C GLY A 67 -12.76 -2.73 0.23
N TRP A 68 -12.55 -2.86 1.53
CA TRP A 68 -11.76 -1.92 2.33
C TRP A 68 -10.26 -1.97 2.00
N LEU A 69 -9.68 -3.17 1.82
CA LEU A 69 -8.28 -3.31 1.43
C LEU A 69 -8.00 -2.65 0.07
N LEU A 70 -8.89 -2.81 -0.91
CA LEU A 70 -8.74 -2.20 -2.23
C LEU A 70 -8.84 -0.66 -2.18
N LEU A 71 -9.70 -0.11 -1.33
CA LEU A 71 -9.71 1.34 -1.08
C LEU A 71 -8.41 1.81 -0.40
N ALA A 72 -7.92 1.07 0.59
CA ALA A 72 -6.69 1.40 1.31
C ALA A 72 -5.46 1.34 0.41
N VAL A 73 -5.39 0.37 -0.49
CA VAL A 73 -4.39 0.30 -1.57
C VAL A 73 -4.47 1.54 -2.46
N GLY A 74 -5.68 1.95 -2.85
CA GLY A 74 -5.89 3.15 -3.66
C GLY A 74 -5.31 4.40 -3.02
N VAL A 75 -5.55 4.63 -1.73
CA VAL A 75 -4.94 5.76 -1.00
C VAL A 75 -3.41 5.60 -0.94
N ASN A 76 -2.93 4.45 -0.47
CA ASN A 76 -1.50 4.26 -0.22
C ASN A 76 -0.64 4.32 -1.50
N VAL A 77 -1.15 3.89 -2.65
CA VAL A 77 -0.36 3.90 -3.89
C VAL A 77 -0.09 5.31 -4.39
N TYR A 78 -1.02 6.27 -4.24
CA TYR A 78 -0.78 7.66 -4.61
C TYR A 78 0.08 8.40 -3.59
N VAL A 79 0.07 7.97 -2.32
CA VAL A 79 1.10 8.42 -1.36
C VAL A 79 2.50 8.00 -1.84
N ILE A 80 2.67 6.76 -2.33
CA ILE A 80 3.96 6.29 -2.85
C ILE A 80 4.39 7.13 -4.05
N PHE A 81 3.57 7.23 -5.09
CA PHE A 81 3.93 7.97 -6.30
C PHE A 81 4.10 9.47 -6.06
N GLY A 82 3.23 10.08 -5.25
CA GLY A 82 3.24 11.51 -5.01
C GLY A 82 4.30 11.97 -4.02
N SER A 83 4.73 11.14 -3.07
CA SER A 83 5.63 11.57 -1.99
C SER A 83 7.00 12.04 -2.49
N ALA A 84 7.59 11.35 -3.48
CA ALA A 84 8.85 11.78 -4.06
C ALA A 84 8.68 13.11 -4.83
N ASP A 85 7.74 13.18 -5.78
CA ASP A 85 7.52 14.42 -6.54
C ASP A 85 7.18 15.62 -5.63
N TYR A 86 6.37 15.41 -4.61
CA TYR A 86 6.06 16.41 -3.59
C TYR A 86 7.30 16.88 -2.84
N ALA A 87 8.09 15.95 -2.32
CA ALA A 87 9.31 16.27 -1.58
C ALA A 87 10.30 17.03 -2.46
N GLU A 88 10.54 16.56 -3.68
CA GLU A 88 11.42 17.21 -4.65
C GLU A 88 10.99 18.65 -4.95
N PHE A 89 9.69 18.87 -5.19
CA PHE A 89 9.18 20.21 -5.45
C PHE A 89 9.34 21.13 -4.24
N ALA A 90 8.96 20.65 -3.04
CA ALA A 90 9.03 21.40 -1.79
C ALA A 90 10.47 21.81 -1.43
N LEU A 91 11.43 20.92 -1.65
CA LEU A 91 12.85 21.14 -1.34
C LEU A 91 13.51 22.09 -2.35
N ARG A 92 13.09 22.06 -3.62
CA ARG A 92 13.57 23.01 -4.64
C ARG A 92 12.98 24.41 -4.49
N HIS A 93 11.79 24.52 -3.89
CA HIS A 93 11.10 25.79 -3.70
C HIS A 93 10.76 26.03 -2.22
N PRO A 94 11.76 26.32 -1.36
CA PRO A 94 11.55 26.50 0.07
C PRO A 94 10.46 27.55 0.37
N GLY A 95 9.48 27.18 1.22
CA GLY A 95 8.38 28.05 1.62
C GLY A 95 7.16 28.06 0.68
N SER A 96 7.21 27.38 -0.46
CA SER A 96 6.07 27.28 -1.39
C SER A 96 4.97 26.32 -0.90
N ILE A 97 5.37 25.13 -0.44
CA ILE A 97 4.51 24.11 0.12
C ILE A 97 5.12 23.52 1.39
N PRO A 98 4.31 23.15 2.40
CA PRO A 98 4.82 22.70 3.70
C PRO A 98 5.28 21.23 3.67
N PHE A 99 6.00 20.81 4.71
CA PHE A 99 6.28 19.39 5.03
C PHE A 99 7.17 18.61 4.03
N GLY A 100 7.99 19.28 3.21
CA GLY A 100 8.87 18.62 2.23
C GLY A 100 9.72 17.47 2.82
N GLU A 101 10.42 17.71 3.94
CA GLU A 101 11.23 16.69 4.61
C GLU A 101 10.41 15.54 5.21
N ALA A 102 9.24 15.84 5.78
CA ALA A 102 8.36 14.81 6.35
C ALA A 102 7.77 13.90 5.26
N VAL A 103 7.44 14.47 4.09
CA VAL A 103 6.98 13.69 2.94
C VAL A 103 8.12 12.90 2.30
N ALA A 104 9.35 13.46 2.27
CA ALA A 104 10.54 12.71 1.88
C ALA A 104 10.76 11.49 2.78
N TRP A 105 10.54 11.62 4.09
CA TRP A 105 10.58 10.50 5.04
C TRP A 105 9.53 9.43 4.77
N ILE A 106 8.28 9.83 4.43
CA ILE A 106 7.23 8.87 4.02
C ILE A 106 7.67 8.07 2.78
N SER A 107 8.38 8.69 1.83
CA SER A 107 8.84 8.01 0.61
C SER A 107 9.76 6.79 0.91
N GLY A 108 10.48 6.80 2.04
CA GLY A 108 11.39 5.71 2.43
C GLY A 108 10.69 4.40 2.86
N TRP A 109 9.47 4.49 3.40
CA TRP A 109 8.78 3.32 3.99
C TRP A 109 7.33 3.13 3.49
N GLY A 110 6.78 4.08 2.72
CA GLY A 110 5.40 4.06 2.23
C GLY A 110 5.04 2.84 1.37
N TRP A 111 6.04 2.12 0.84
CA TRP A 111 5.90 0.87 0.09
C TRP A 111 5.49 -0.33 0.96
N ILE A 112 5.74 -0.29 2.28
CA ILE A 112 5.53 -1.43 3.17
C ILE A 112 4.04 -1.77 3.32
N PRO A 113 3.13 -0.81 3.62
CA PRO A 113 1.70 -1.09 3.63
C PRO A 113 1.18 -1.60 2.28
N PHE A 114 1.72 -1.11 1.17
CA PHE A 114 1.33 -1.55 -0.17
C PHE A 114 1.62 -3.03 -0.38
N VAL A 115 2.86 -3.45 -0.08
CA VAL A 115 3.28 -4.85 -0.14
C VAL A 115 2.43 -5.73 0.78
N LEU A 116 2.20 -5.29 2.02
CA LEU A 116 1.37 -6.02 2.97
C LEU A 116 -0.04 -6.22 2.41
N MET A 117 -0.69 -5.18 1.90
CA MET A 117 -2.07 -5.27 1.41
C MET A 117 -2.19 -6.08 0.11
N ILE A 118 -1.38 -5.77 -0.90
CA ILE A 118 -1.48 -6.36 -2.24
C ILE A 118 -0.95 -7.80 -2.27
N LEU A 119 0.25 -8.03 -1.73
CA LEU A 119 0.93 -9.32 -1.91
C LEU A 119 0.55 -10.32 -0.81
N LEU A 120 0.16 -9.84 0.37
CA LEU A 120 -0.08 -10.72 1.53
C LEU A 120 -1.56 -10.80 1.90
N LEU A 121 -2.20 -9.67 2.23
CA LEU A 121 -3.57 -9.69 2.77
C LEU A 121 -4.60 -10.04 1.69
N ILE A 122 -4.62 -9.33 0.56
CA ILE A 122 -5.63 -9.54 -0.49
C ILE A 122 -5.68 -11.01 -0.93
N PRO A 123 -4.56 -11.68 -1.30
CA PRO A 123 -4.64 -13.05 -1.78
C PRO A 123 -5.02 -14.05 -0.67
N MET A 124 -4.60 -13.81 0.58
CA MET A 124 -5.00 -14.65 1.73
C MET A 124 -6.50 -14.63 2.01
N PHE A 125 -7.11 -13.45 1.91
CA PHE A 125 -8.53 -13.24 2.19
C PHE A 125 -9.43 -13.41 0.96
N PHE A 126 -8.87 -13.45 -0.25
CA PHE A 126 -9.64 -13.63 -1.48
C PHE A 126 -10.29 -15.02 -1.58
N PRO A 127 -11.52 -15.16 -2.14
CA PRO A 127 -12.45 -14.10 -2.54
C PRO A 127 -13.37 -13.61 -1.42
N ASP A 128 -13.57 -14.40 -0.36
CA ASP A 128 -14.71 -14.25 0.55
C ASP A 128 -14.41 -13.35 1.78
N GLY A 129 -13.23 -12.73 1.83
CA GLY A 129 -12.79 -11.91 2.97
C GLY A 129 -12.46 -12.72 4.22
N ARG A 130 -12.23 -14.04 4.11
CA ARG A 130 -11.97 -14.95 5.25
C ARG A 130 -10.74 -15.80 4.99
N LEU A 131 -9.99 -16.13 6.05
CA LEU A 131 -8.90 -17.11 5.97
C LEU A 131 -9.42 -18.52 5.68
N LEU A 132 -8.59 -19.36 5.06
CA LEU A 132 -8.98 -20.74 4.70
C LEU A 132 -9.18 -21.65 5.93
N SER A 133 -8.45 -21.42 7.02
CA SER A 133 -8.61 -22.07 8.34
C SER A 133 -7.72 -21.38 9.39
N SER A 134 -7.84 -21.75 10.68
CA SER A 134 -7.10 -21.10 11.78
C SER A 134 -5.57 -21.18 11.65
N ARG A 135 -5.02 -22.19 10.96
CA ARG A 135 -3.55 -22.30 10.75
C ARG A 135 -2.95 -21.18 9.89
N TRP A 136 -3.77 -20.52 9.05
CA TRP A 136 -3.32 -19.43 8.19
C TRP A 136 -3.09 -18.13 8.96
N VAL A 137 -3.50 -18.09 10.23
CA VAL A 137 -3.18 -17.02 11.16
C VAL A 137 -1.66 -16.87 11.35
N VAL A 138 -0.89 -17.95 11.22
CA VAL A 138 0.58 -17.89 11.25
C VAL A 138 1.11 -17.02 10.11
N ALA A 139 0.72 -17.29 8.87
CA ALA A 139 1.15 -16.49 7.71
C ALA A 139 0.67 -15.03 7.81
N LEU A 140 -0.52 -14.81 8.35
CA LEU A 140 -1.06 -13.47 8.59
C LEU A 140 -0.18 -12.70 9.58
N PHE A 141 0.09 -13.28 10.75
CA PHE A 141 0.96 -12.66 11.75
C PHE A 141 2.38 -12.49 11.24
N SER A 142 2.92 -13.44 10.46
CA SER A 142 4.20 -13.25 9.79
C SER A 142 4.19 -12.02 8.87
N GLY A 143 3.12 -11.78 8.12
CA GLY A 143 2.98 -10.58 7.29
C GLY A 143 2.93 -9.30 8.11
N LEU A 144 2.21 -9.30 9.23
CA LEU A 144 2.15 -8.17 10.16
C LEU A 144 3.49 -7.89 10.85
N ILE A 145 4.21 -8.94 11.26
CA ILE A 145 5.55 -8.83 11.86
C ILE A 145 6.54 -8.30 10.83
N PHE A 146 6.50 -8.81 9.59
CA PHE A 146 7.28 -8.27 8.48
C PHE A 146 7.05 -6.77 8.33
N ALA A 147 5.79 -6.33 8.23
CA ALA A 147 5.46 -4.93 8.03
C ALA A 147 5.90 -4.07 9.23
N ALA A 148 5.71 -4.55 10.46
CA ALA A 148 6.12 -3.84 11.66
C ALA A 148 7.66 -3.70 11.74
N PHE A 149 8.40 -4.78 11.51
CA PHE A 149 9.85 -4.77 11.57
C PHE A 149 10.47 -3.95 10.44
N ALA A 150 9.96 -4.11 9.22
CA ALA A 150 10.38 -3.30 8.08
C ALA A 150 10.08 -1.82 8.33
N PHE A 151 8.90 -1.48 8.89
CA PHE A 151 8.54 -0.10 9.19
C PHE A 151 9.46 0.48 10.25
N LEU A 152 9.61 -0.20 11.40
CA LEU A 152 10.48 0.29 12.48
C LEU A 152 11.93 0.46 12.01
N GLY A 153 12.43 -0.50 11.23
CA GLY A 153 13.76 -0.44 10.65
C GLY A 153 13.94 0.73 9.67
N ASN A 154 13.05 0.89 8.70
CA ASN A 154 13.21 1.92 7.66
C ASN A 154 12.83 3.32 8.15
N ALA A 155 11.83 3.45 9.02
CA ALA A 155 11.31 4.73 9.48
C ALA A 155 12.21 5.41 10.52
N PHE A 156 12.94 4.65 11.34
CA PHE A 156 13.76 5.19 12.43
C PHE A 156 15.27 4.98 12.24
N SER A 157 15.70 4.25 11.19
CA SER A 157 17.12 4.01 10.98
C SER A 157 17.88 5.32 10.80
N PRO A 158 19.03 5.48 11.48
CA PRO A 158 19.98 6.52 11.17
C PRO A 158 20.46 6.44 9.73
N GLY A 159 20.61 7.61 9.11
CA GLY A 159 21.01 7.75 7.71
C GLY A 159 19.98 8.52 6.89
N PRO A 160 20.01 8.37 5.57
CA PRO A 160 19.10 9.07 4.68
C PRO A 160 17.63 8.72 4.89
N VAL A 161 16.73 9.69 4.71
CA VAL A 161 15.26 9.48 4.75
C VAL A 161 14.77 8.49 3.70
N SER A 162 15.43 8.43 2.54
CA SER A 162 15.18 7.46 1.48
C SER A 162 16.39 7.36 0.55
N THR A 163 16.43 6.32 -0.28
CA THR A 163 17.45 6.17 -1.32
C THR A 163 17.37 7.28 -2.38
N THR A 164 16.19 7.90 -2.56
CA THR A 164 15.96 9.02 -3.48
C THR A 164 16.53 10.33 -2.94
N TYR A 165 16.56 10.51 -1.61
CA TYR A 165 17.09 11.72 -0.96
C TYR A 165 18.26 11.36 -0.02
N PRO A 166 19.44 11.01 -0.57
CA PRO A 166 20.60 10.63 0.24
C PRO A 166 21.12 11.76 1.14
N GLU A 167 20.92 13.01 0.72
CA GLU A 167 21.36 14.21 1.44
C GLU A 167 20.49 14.53 2.66
N LEU A 168 19.24 14.06 2.67
CA LEU A 168 18.31 14.35 3.75
C LEU A 168 18.45 13.31 4.86
N THR A 169 18.88 13.75 6.03
CA THR A 169 18.99 12.88 7.21
C THR A 169 17.62 12.62 7.82
N ASN A 170 17.38 11.39 8.28
CA ASN A 170 16.14 11.01 8.94
C ASN A 170 15.86 11.90 10.16
N PRO A 171 14.75 12.67 10.18
CA PRO A 171 14.47 13.64 11.25
C PRO A 171 14.14 12.98 12.59
N ILE A 172 13.69 11.72 12.58
CA ILE A 172 13.30 10.96 13.77
C ILE A 172 14.28 9.81 14.08
N THR A 173 15.52 9.95 13.65
CA THR A 173 16.58 8.97 13.88
C THR A 173 16.86 8.75 15.37
N ILE A 174 17.17 7.51 15.74
CA ILE A 174 17.65 7.14 17.08
C ILE A 174 19.02 6.46 16.93
N PRO A 175 20.14 7.22 16.94
CA PRO A 175 21.48 6.68 16.70
C PRO A 175 21.85 5.51 17.61
N ALA A 176 21.44 5.56 18.89
CA ALA A 176 21.69 4.50 19.86
C ALA A 176 21.07 3.15 19.49
N TRP A 177 20.04 3.12 18.65
CA TRP A 177 19.30 1.92 18.29
C TRP A 177 19.71 1.38 16.91
N GLN A 178 20.70 1.98 16.23
CA GLN A 178 21.08 1.59 14.86
C GLN A 178 21.31 0.08 14.68
N PRO A 179 22.07 -0.62 15.54
CA PRO A 179 22.29 -2.05 15.36
C PRO A 179 20.98 -2.85 15.51
N PHE A 180 20.12 -2.44 16.45
CA PHE A 180 18.82 -3.07 16.68
C PHE A 180 17.87 -2.86 15.49
N LEU A 181 17.76 -1.63 14.97
CA LEU A 181 16.90 -1.31 13.84
C LEU A 181 17.34 -2.03 12.56
N ARG A 182 18.65 -2.16 12.33
CA ARG A 182 19.18 -2.95 11.22
C ARG A 182 18.79 -4.42 11.34
N ASN A 183 18.96 -5.00 12.53
CA ASN A 183 18.55 -6.38 12.79
C ASN A 183 17.03 -6.57 12.56
N LEU A 184 16.18 -5.60 12.89
CA LEU A 184 14.75 -5.69 12.58
C LEU A 184 14.49 -5.84 11.08
N VAL A 185 15.16 -5.05 10.23
CA VAL A 185 15.03 -5.19 8.77
C VAL A 185 15.47 -6.57 8.30
N ASP A 186 16.62 -7.06 8.79
CA ASP A 186 17.13 -8.39 8.44
C ASP A 186 16.16 -9.50 8.89
N PHE A 187 15.60 -9.38 10.09
CA PHE A 187 14.59 -10.31 10.62
C PHE A 187 13.23 -10.17 9.94
N ALA A 188 12.89 -9.03 9.33
CA ALA A 188 11.63 -8.88 8.60
C ALA A 188 11.56 -9.84 7.41
N VAL A 189 12.69 -10.05 6.71
CA VAL A 189 12.78 -10.86 5.48
C VAL A 189 12.22 -12.28 5.66
N PRO A 190 12.67 -13.11 6.62
CA PRO A 190 12.12 -14.46 6.79
C PRO A 190 10.61 -14.45 7.10
N PHE A 191 10.11 -13.49 7.88
CA PHE A 191 8.67 -13.36 8.11
C PHE A 191 7.92 -12.99 6.83
N GLY A 192 8.50 -12.12 6.00
CA GLY A 192 7.96 -11.76 4.69
C GLY A 192 7.87 -12.98 3.76
N LEU A 193 8.90 -13.83 3.73
CA LEU A 193 8.91 -15.07 2.95
C LEU A 193 7.85 -16.08 3.41
N VAL A 194 7.68 -16.24 4.73
CA VAL A 194 6.63 -17.10 5.30
C VAL A 194 5.24 -16.57 4.92
N ALA A 195 5.03 -15.26 5.03
CA ALA A 195 3.78 -14.62 4.69
C ALA A 195 3.47 -14.73 3.19
N LEU A 196 4.47 -14.52 2.33
CA LEU A 196 4.34 -14.63 0.88
C LEU A 196 4.05 -16.07 0.46
N GLY A 197 4.79 -17.03 1.01
CA GLY A 197 4.53 -18.46 0.80
C GLY A 197 3.12 -18.86 1.24
N GLY A 198 2.67 -18.35 2.39
CA GLY A 198 1.29 -18.52 2.85
C GLY A 198 0.26 -17.88 1.92
N SER A 199 0.50 -16.66 1.47
CA SER A 199 -0.36 -15.95 0.52
C SER A 199 -0.54 -16.75 -0.77
N LEU A 200 0.56 -17.16 -1.40
CA LEU A 200 0.56 -17.99 -2.62
C LEU A 200 -0.11 -19.34 -2.39
N ALA A 201 0.26 -20.05 -1.32
CA ALA A 201 -0.32 -21.35 -1.01
C ALA A 201 -1.84 -21.27 -0.78
N SER A 202 -2.32 -20.18 -0.17
CA SER A 202 -3.75 -19.97 0.06
C SER A 202 -4.52 -19.86 -1.26
N VAL A 203 -4.00 -19.10 -2.23
CA VAL A 203 -4.57 -18.96 -3.57
C VAL A 203 -4.56 -20.30 -4.31
N ILE A 204 -3.43 -21.01 -4.30
CA ILE A 204 -3.29 -22.30 -4.96
C ILE A 204 -4.27 -23.34 -4.38
N ILE A 205 -4.38 -23.43 -3.06
CA ILE A 205 -5.29 -24.39 -2.42
C ILE A 205 -6.75 -24.04 -2.72
N ARG A 206 -7.12 -22.75 -2.70
CA ARG A 206 -8.47 -22.32 -3.11
C ARG A 206 -8.73 -22.67 -4.57
N TYR A 207 -7.77 -22.46 -5.46
CA TYR A 207 -7.91 -22.80 -6.88
C TYR A 207 -8.12 -24.30 -7.10
N ARG A 208 -7.39 -25.15 -6.35
CA ARG A 208 -7.54 -26.61 -6.40
C ARG A 208 -8.90 -27.08 -5.87
N ARG A 209 -9.39 -26.48 -4.78
CA ARG A 209 -10.66 -26.82 -4.13
C ARG A 209 -11.89 -26.21 -4.82
N ALA A 210 -11.70 -25.16 -5.61
CA ALA A 210 -12.75 -24.45 -6.32
C ALA A 210 -13.43 -25.33 -7.39
N GLY A 211 -14.77 -25.33 -7.41
CA GLY A 211 -15.56 -25.84 -8.53
C GLY A 211 -15.37 -24.99 -9.80
N SER A 212 -15.97 -25.42 -10.92
CA SER A 212 -15.76 -24.81 -12.26
C SER A 212 -16.04 -23.30 -12.33
N LEU A 213 -16.97 -22.77 -11.52
CA LEU A 213 -17.30 -21.34 -11.47
C LEU A 213 -16.22 -20.51 -10.72
N GLN A 214 -15.67 -21.06 -9.64
CA GLN A 214 -14.76 -20.38 -8.73
C GLN A 214 -13.30 -20.44 -9.25
N ARG A 215 -12.97 -21.45 -10.07
CA ARG A 215 -11.73 -21.49 -10.88
C ARG A 215 -11.66 -20.34 -11.89
N ARG A 216 -12.80 -19.88 -12.42
CA ARG A 216 -12.87 -18.74 -13.35
C ARG A 216 -12.54 -17.40 -12.68
N GLN A 217 -12.86 -17.24 -11.39
CA GLN A 217 -12.51 -16.05 -10.60
C GLN A 217 -11.04 -16.05 -10.15
N LEU A 218 -10.47 -17.22 -9.87
CA LEU A 218 -9.10 -17.37 -9.39
C LEU A 218 -8.05 -17.38 -10.51
N ARG A 219 -8.45 -17.52 -11.78
CA ARG A 219 -7.54 -17.44 -12.94
C ARG A 219 -6.80 -16.11 -13.08
N TRP A 220 -7.26 -15.03 -12.45
CA TRP A 220 -6.63 -13.72 -12.57
C TRP A 220 -5.39 -13.55 -11.67
N PHE A 221 -5.17 -14.49 -10.73
CA PHE A 221 -4.05 -14.44 -9.78
C PHE A 221 -2.92 -15.45 -10.07
N LEU A 222 -3.10 -16.35 -11.04
CA LEU A 222 -2.14 -17.38 -11.46
C LEU A 222 -1.78 -17.18 -12.93
#